data_AF-A0A7J4P0W8-F1
#
_entry.id   AF-A0A7J4P0W8-F1
#
_cell.length_a   1.000
_cell.length_b   1.000
_cell.length_c   1.000
_cell.angle_alpha   90.00
_cell.angle_beta   90.00
_cell.angle_gamma   90.00
#
_symmetry.space_group_name_H-M   'P 1'
#
loop_
_entity.id
_entity.type
_entity.pdbx_description
1 polymer ?
#
loop_
_entity_poly.entity_id
_entity_poly.type
_entity_poly.pdbx_seq_one_letter_code
_entity_poly.pdbx_strand_id
1 'polypeptide(L)'
;MRLDEYVRGARRALEAVDGDLFVEDGAVEAPKTGLRVSGLTKCRGDCQFIGDVSTGEFESHGDAVFEGNLTAEGEVNARGPLEVRGDLKAEALDARKRVDIRGSLETQEASVGGSLTVDGTAKARKADVGGSL
;
A
#
# COMPACT_ATOMS: atom_id res chain seq x y z
N MET A 1 -16.93 -16.68 3.65
CA MET A 1 -16.08 -17.89 3.56
C MET A 1 -14.78 -17.34 3.04
N ARG A 2 -13.68 -17.41 3.80
CA ARG A 2 -12.46 -16.75 3.35
C ARG A 2 -11.99 -17.32 2.01
N LEU A 3 -11.81 -16.44 1.04
CA LEU A 3 -11.41 -16.73 -0.34
C LEU A 3 -10.22 -15.83 -0.65
N ASP A 4 -9.04 -16.42 -0.49
CA ASP A 4 -7.79 -15.76 -0.83
C ASP A 4 -7.62 -15.72 -2.35
N GLU A 5 -7.06 -14.62 -2.85
CA GLU A 5 -6.85 -14.40 -4.27
C GLU A 5 -5.37 -14.29 -4.61
N TYR A 6 -4.97 -14.86 -5.75
CA TYR A 6 -3.59 -14.87 -6.21
C TYR A 6 -3.49 -14.25 -7.61
N VAL A 7 -2.61 -13.27 -7.77
CA VAL A 7 -2.28 -12.64 -9.06
C VAL A 7 -0.77 -12.77 -9.26
N ARG A 8 -0.34 -13.56 -10.25
CA ARG A 8 1.08 -13.86 -10.48
C ARG A 8 1.47 -13.64 -11.93
N GLY A 9 2.47 -12.80 -12.22
CA GLY A 9 2.97 -12.57 -13.58
C GLY A 9 1.92 -12.04 -14.55
N ALA A 10 0.83 -11.47 -14.04
CA ALA A 10 -0.39 -11.19 -14.79
C ALA A 10 -1.09 -9.93 -14.29
N ARG A 11 -2.00 -9.42 -15.11
CA ARG A 11 -2.91 -8.32 -14.79
C ARG A 11 -4.32 -8.85 -14.58
N ARG A 12 -4.98 -8.50 -13.48
CA ARG A 12 -6.34 -8.97 -13.16
C ARG A 12 -7.20 -7.85 -12.59
N ALA A 13 -8.43 -7.74 -13.09
CA ALA A 13 -9.44 -6.87 -12.51
C ALA A 13 -10.09 -7.54 -11.29
N LEU A 14 -10.11 -6.83 -10.16
CA LEU A 14 -10.70 -7.28 -8.90
C LEU A 14 -11.49 -6.13 -8.26
N GLU A 15 -12.67 -6.42 -7.75
CA GLU A 15 -13.49 -5.46 -7.00
C GLU A 15 -13.49 -5.76 -5.50
N ALA A 16 -13.51 -7.05 -5.14
CA ALA A 16 -13.51 -7.48 -3.75
C ALA A 16 -12.78 -8.80 -3.54
N VAL A 17 -12.16 -8.95 -2.37
CA VAL A 17 -11.53 -10.18 -1.87
C VAL A 17 -11.98 -10.38 -0.41
N ASP A 18 -12.80 -11.41 -0.15
CA ASP A 18 -13.20 -11.83 1.21
C ASP A 18 -12.07 -12.71 1.79
N GLY A 19 -10.88 -12.17 1.97
CA GLY A 19 -9.68 -12.91 2.37
C GLY A 19 -8.42 -12.10 2.13
N ASP A 20 -7.32 -12.81 1.96
CA ASP A 20 -6.02 -12.20 1.66
C ASP A 20 -5.81 -12.11 0.14
N LEU A 21 -5.14 -11.06 -0.31
CA LEU A 21 -4.74 -10.87 -1.70
C LEU A 21 -3.22 -10.98 -1.82
N PHE A 22 -2.75 -11.93 -2.63
CA PHE A 22 -1.34 -12.14 -2.91
C PHE A 22 -1.01 -11.74 -4.35
N VAL A 23 -0.15 -10.74 -4.52
CA VAL A 23 0.33 -10.27 -5.82
C VAL A 23 1.82 -10.54 -5.96
N GLU A 24 2.23 -11.23 -7.02
CA GLU A 24 3.63 -11.56 -7.33
C GLU A 24 3.96 -11.14 -8.76
N ASP A 25 4.84 -10.16 -8.93
CA ASP A 25 5.25 -9.62 -10.25
C ASP A 25 4.04 -9.36 -11.17
N GLY A 26 3.04 -8.62 -10.67
CA GLY A 26 1.71 -8.56 -11.26
C GLY A 26 0.97 -7.24 -11.03
N ALA A 27 -0.17 -7.11 -11.68
CA ALA A 27 -1.00 -5.90 -11.62
C ALA A 27 -2.45 -6.23 -11.24
N VAL A 28 -3.05 -5.39 -10.40
CA VAL A 28 -4.46 -5.47 -10.03
C VAL A 28 -5.16 -4.20 -10.47
N GLU A 29 -6.25 -4.34 -11.23
CA GLU A 29 -7.11 -3.23 -11.61
C GLU A 29 -8.35 -3.20 -10.71
N ALA A 30 -8.50 -2.12 -9.95
CA ALA A 30 -9.70 -1.79 -9.22
C ALA A 30 -10.71 -1.09 -10.15
N PRO A 31 -12.02 -1.35 -9.99
CA PRO A 31 -13.05 -0.50 -10.59
C PRO A 31 -13.02 0.91 -9.98
N LYS A 32 -13.82 1.83 -10.55
CA LYS A 32 -13.94 3.21 -10.03
C LYS A 32 -14.39 3.29 -8.56
N THR A 33 -15.04 2.25 -8.06
CA THR A 33 -15.48 2.13 -6.66
C THR A 33 -14.37 1.69 -5.72
N GLY A 34 -13.20 1.32 -6.25
CA GLY A 34 -12.06 0.79 -5.51
C GLY A 34 -12.11 -0.74 -5.35
N LEU A 35 -10.95 -1.31 -5.00
CA LEU A 35 -10.78 -2.69 -4.60
C LEU A 35 -10.89 -2.78 -3.08
N ARG A 36 -11.70 -3.71 -2.57
CA ARG A 36 -11.79 -4.02 -1.14
C ARG A 36 -11.23 -5.40 -0.82
N VAL A 37 -10.17 -5.45 -0.03
CA VAL A 37 -9.60 -6.68 0.52
C VAL A 37 -9.91 -6.71 2.01
N SER A 38 -10.61 -7.73 2.50
CA SER A 38 -10.96 -7.81 3.93
C SER A 38 -9.79 -8.23 4.82
N GLY A 39 -8.76 -8.83 4.24
CA GLY A 39 -7.56 -9.32 4.93
C GLY A 39 -6.30 -8.58 4.53
N LEU A 40 -5.20 -9.32 4.48
CA LEU A 40 -3.88 -8.82 4.11
C LEU A 40 -3.76 -8.70 2.59
N THR A 41 -3.21 -7.59 2.11
CA THR A 41 -2.68 -7.49 0.74
C THR A 41 -1.16 -7.63 0.78
N LYS A 42 -0.63 -8.70 0.18
CA LYS A 42 0.81 -9.00 0.15
C LYS A 42 1.37 -8.86 -1.26
N CYS A 43 2.37 -8.01 -1.41
CA CYS A 43 3.14 -7.84 -2.64
C CYS A 43 4.51 -8.52 -2.55
N ARG A 44 4.88 -9.26 -3.60
CA ARG A 44 6.23 -9.82 -3.80
C ARG A 44 6.73 -9.48 -5.19
N GLY A 45 7.97 -9.01 -5.30
CA GLY A 45 8.48 -8.50 -6.58
C GLY A 45 7.84 -7.18 -6.95
N ASP A 46 7.61 -6.95 -8.25
CA ASP A 46 7.07 -5.68 -8.75
C ASP A 46 5.54 -5.75 -8.84
N CYS A 47 4.82 -5.02 -7.97
CA CYS A 47 3.35 -5.00 -7.96
C CYS A 47 2.77 -3.63 -8.29
N GLN A 48 1.76 -3.62 -9.16
CA GLN A 48 1.01 -2.42 -9.52
C GLN A 48 -0.46 -2.55 -9.11
N PHE A 49 -0.98 -1.56 -8.40
CA PHE A 49 -2.39 -1.47 -8.03
C PHE A 49 -2.99 -0.24 -8.71
N ILE A 50 -3.94 -0.46 -9.61
CA ILE A 50 -4.51 0.56 -10.49
C ILE A 50 -5.90 0.91 -9.97
N GLY A 51 -6.05 2.13 -9.46
CA GLY A 51 -7.24 2.60 -8.76
C GLY A 51 -7.10 2.53 -7.24
N ASP A 52 -8.18 2.87 -6.54
CA ASP A 52 -8.20 2.95 -5.08
C ASP A 52 -8.21 1.55 -4.44
N VAL A 53 -7.43 1.36 -3.39
CA VAL A 53 -7.35 0.09 -2.64
C VAL A 53 -7.66 0.33 -1.16
N SER A 54 -8.59 -0.44 -0.63
CA SER A 54 -8.84 -0.58 0.81
C SER A 54 -8.51 -2.01 1.23
N THR A 55 -7.64 -2.18 2.22
CA THR A 55 -7.17 -3.48 2.72
C THR A 55 -7.15 -3.50 4.25
N GLY A 56 -7.19 -4.67 4.87
CA GLY A 56 -6.99 -4.79 6.31
C GLY A 56 -5.57 -4.35 6.67
N GLU A 57 -4.59 -5.00 6.07
CA GLU A 57 -3.16 -4.67 6.20
C GLU A 57 -2.49 -4.71 4.83
N PHE A 58 -1.33 -4.07 4.68
CA PHE A 58 -0.49 -4.16 3.49
C PHE A 58 0.94 -4.55 3.84
N GLU A 59 1.50 -5.52 3.12
CA GLU A 59 2.90 -5.93 3.25
C GLU A 59 3.57 -6.03 1.88
N SER A 60 4.71 -5.38 1.67
CA SER A 60 5.53 -5.54 0.46
C SER A 60 6.94 -6.07 0.74
N HIS A 61 7.35 -7.06 -0.06
CA HIS A 61 8.73 -7.58 -0.13
C HIS A 61 9.45 -7.19 -1.41
N GLY A 62 8.85 -6.31 -2.21
CA GLY A 62 9.41 -5.74 -3.44
C GLY A 62 8.83 -4.34 -3.68
N ASP A 63 8.89 -3.87 -4.92
CA ASP A 63 8.45 -2.54 -5.30
C ASP A 63 6.93 -2.54 -5.44
N ALA A 64 6.25 -1.64 -4.73
CA ALA A 64 4.80 -1.52 -4.76
C ALA A 64 4.38 -0.13 -5.22
N VAL A 65 3.55 -0.08 -6.27
CA VAL A 65 3.02 1.16 -6.83
C VAL A 65 1.50 1.15 -6.78
N PHE A 66 0.93 2.14 -6.09
CA PHE A 66 -0.50 2.43 -6.09
C PHE A 66 -0.77 3.65 -6.96
N GLU A 67 -1.52 3.48 -8.04
CA GLU A 67 -1.90 4.59 -8.93
C GLU A 67 -3.08 5.42 -8.37
N GLY A 68 -3.77 4.91 -7.36
CA GLY A 68 -4.80 5.62 -6.60
C GLY A 68 -4.44 5.77 -5.13
N ASN A 69 -5.47 5.82 -4.29
CA ASN A 69 -5.32 5.88 -2.84
C ASN A 69 -5.03 4.49 -2.25
N LEU A 70 -4.25 4.44 -1.17
CA LEU A 70 -4.09 3.26 -0.32
C LEU A 70 -4.69 3.56 1.06
N THR A 71 -5.72 2.81 1.44
CA THR A 71 -6.26 2.80 2.80
C THR A 71 -6.05 1.43 3.44
N ALA A 72 -5.25 1.36 4.49
CA ALA A 72 -5.12 0.20 5.35
C ALA A 72 -5.87 0.45 6.66
N GLU A 73 -6.66 -0.53 7.12
CA GLU A 73 -7.29 -0.46 8.45
C GLU A 73 -6.25 -0.58 9.56
N GLY A 74 -5.19 -1.38 9.35
CA GLY A 74 -4.06 -1.56 10.26
C GLY A 74 -2.76 -1.01 9.67
N GLU A 75 -1.74 -1.87 9.62
CA GLU A 75 -0.38 -1.48 9.27
C GLU A 75 -0.09 -1.53 7.77
N VAL A 76 0.78 -0.62 7.33
CA VAL A 76 1.47 -0.64 6.04
C VAL A 76 2.95 -0.95 6.28
N ASN A 77 3.39 -2.13 5.88
CA ASN A 77 4.74 -2.66 6.06
C ASN A 77 5.47 -2.78 4.71
N ALA A 78 6.35 -1.82 4.39
CA ALA A 78 7.07 -1.78 3.11
C ALA A 78 8.56 -2.14 3.27
N ARG A 79 8.96 -3.34 2.84
CA ARG A 79 10.38 -3.73 2.79
C ARG A 79 11.07 -3.20 1.53
N GLY A 80 10.32 -3.04 0.44
CA GLY A 80 10.75 -2.36 -0.78
C GLY A 80 10.33 -0.87 -0.81
N PRO A 81 10.61 -0.17 -1.92
CA PRO A 81 10.03 1.14 -2.20
C PRO A 81 8.50 1.06 -2.29
N LEU A 82 7.84 2.08 -1.76
CA LEU A 82 6.39 2.26 -1.86
C LEU A 82 6.10 3.60 -2.55
N GLU A 83 5.38 3.57 -3.67
CA GLU A 83 4.83 4.76 -4.32
C GLU A 83 3.30 4.74 -4.19
N VAL A 84 2.72 5.83 -3.70
CA VAL A 84 1.27 6.05 -3.70
C VAL A 84 0.98 7.37 -4.40
N ARG A 85 0.28 7.30 -5.54
CA ARG A 85 -0.05 8.49 -6.35
C ARG A 85 -1.25 9.26 -5.81
N GLY A 86 -2.06 8.64 -4.96
CA GLY A 86 -3.08 9.32 -4.17
C GLY A 86 -2.63 9.57 -2.73
N ASP A 87 -3.60 9.51 -1.83
CA ASP A 87 -3.42 9.57 -0.39
C ASP A 87 -3.05 8.20 0.18
N LEU A 88 -2.24 8.19 1.24
CA LEU A 88 -2.00 7.02 2.08
C LEU A 88 -2.63 7.24 3.45
N LYS A 89 -3.53 6.33 3.85
CA LYS A 89 -4.07 6.25 5.20
C LYS A 89 -3.81 4.88 5.82
N ALA A 90 -3.29 4.87 7.04
CA ALA A 90 -3.03 3.65 7.81
C ALA A 90 -3.06 3.93 9.31
N GLU A 91 -3.13 2.91 10.15
CA GLU A 91 -2.86 3.09 11.59
C GLU A 91 -1.36 3.34 11.84
N ALA A 92 -0.50 2.56 11.17
CA ALA A 92 0.95 2.70 11.23
C ALA A 92 1.58 2.48 9.85
N LEU A 93 2.70 3.16 9.61
CA LEU A 93 3.55 3.00 8.44
C LEU A 93 4.96 2.61 8.89
N ASP A 94 5.40 1.38 8.61
CA ASP A 94 6.79 0.92 8.74
C ASP A 94 7.38 0.67 7.35
N ALA A 95 8.35 1.48 6.95
CA ALA A 95 9.03 1.33 5.68
C ALA A 95 10.55 1.30 5.87
N ARG A 96 11.22 0.34 5.20
CA ARG A 96 12.69 0.24 5.27
C ARG A 96 13.41 1.12 4.25
N LYS A 97 12.78 1.37 3.11
CA LYS A 97 13.37 2.12 1.99
C LYS A 97 12.66 3.46 1.83
N ARG A 98 12.37 3.84 0.59
CA ARG A 98 11.70 5.08 0.21
C ARG A 98 10.19 4.89 0.19
N VAL A 99 9.47 5.88 0.72
CA VAL A 99 8.03 6.06 0.57
C VAL A 99 7.81 7.38 -0.13
N ASP A 100 7.16 7.37 -1.29
CA ASP A 100 6.77 8.57 -2.02
C ASP A 100 5.24 8.62 -2.13
N ILE A 101 4.64 9.66 -1.55
CA ILE A 101 3.19 9.90 -1.55
C ILE A 101 2.92 11.22 -2.26
N ARG A 102 2.19 11.16 -3.38
CA ARG A 102 1.82 12.36 -4.16
C ARG A 102 0.62 13.11 -3.58
N GLY A 103 -0.20 12.42 -2.80
CA GLY A 103 -1.27 13.03 -2.01
C GLY A 103 -0.80 13.34 -0.59
N SER A 104 -1.71 13.12 0.36
CA SER A 104 -1.51 13.31 1.79
C SER A 104 -1.24 11.98 2.50
N LEU A 105 -0.50 12.06 3.61
CA LEU A 105 -0.29 10.95 4.53
C LEU A 105 -1.11 11.18 5.80
N GLU A 106 -1.93 10.21 6.20
CA GLU A 106 -2.60 10.18 7.50
C GLU A 106 -2.27 8.88 8.23
N THR A 107 -1.53 8.97 9.34
CA THR A 107 -1.17 7.82 10.18
C THR A 107 -1.08 8.21 11.66
N GLN A 108 -1.10 7.23 12.57
CA GLN A 108 -0.71 7.51 13.96
C GLN A 108 0.80 7.52 14.10
N GLU A 109 1.47 6.52 13.55
CA GLU A 109 2.92 6.36 13.61
C GLU A 109 3.51 6.15 12.21
N ALA A 110 4.61 6.84 11.94
CA ALA A 110 5.43 6.64 10.75
C ALA A 110 6.88 6.34 11.17
N SER A 111 7.41 5.21 10.73
CA SER A 111 8.80 4.81 10.88
C SER A 111 9.35 4.50 9.49
N VAL A 112 10.22 5.38 8.97
CA VAL A 112 10.78 5.23 7.61
C VAL A 112 12.31 5.24 7.70
N GLY A 113 12.93 4.07 7.51
CA GLY A 113 14.38 3.92 7.58
C GLY A 113 15.14 4.64 6.45
N GLY A 114 14.51 4.80 5.28
CA GLY A 114 15.06 5.52 4.13
C GLY A 114 14.53 6.95 4.07
N SER A 115 13.74 7.25 3.04
CA SER A 115 13.18 8.59 2.83
C SER A 115 11.66 8.57 2.75
N LEU A 116 11.02 9.60 3.28
CA LEU A 116 9.58 9.81 3.18
C LEU A 116 9.33 11.13 2.45
N THR A 117 8.74 11.07 1.25
CA THR A 117 8.30 12.26 0.52
C THR A 117 6.77 12.31 0.55
N VAL A 118 6.20 13.45 0.95
CA VAL A 118 4.75 13.69 0.89
C VAL A 118 4.51 15.04 0.21
N ASP A 119 3.91 15.04 -0.98
CA ASP A 119 3.66 16.29 -1.74
C ASP A 119 2.48 17.09 -1.13
N GLY A 120 1.53 16.40 -0.49
CA GLY A 120 0.39 16.98 0.21
C GLY A 120 0.64 17.24 1.69
N THR A 121 -0.37 16.98 2.53
CA THR A 121 -0.21 17.14 3.99
C THR A 121 0.23 15.84 4.64
N ALA A 122 1.26 15.88 5.48
CA ALA A 122 1.62 14.76 6.35
C ALA A 122 1.04 14.97 7.76
N LYS A 123 0.14 14.09 8.19
CA LYS A 123 -0.41 14.02 9.54
C LYS A 123 0.01 12.71 10.19
N ALA A 124 0.92 12.81 11.15
CA ALA A 124 1.35 11.71 12.02
C ALA A 124 1.38 12.19 13.47
N ARG A 125 0.98 11.35 14.44
CA ARG A 125 1.21 11.67 15.86
C ARG A 125 2.70 11.55 16.20
N LYS A 126 3.38 10.58 15.59
CA LYS A 126 4.82 10.36 15.71
C LYS A 126 5.39 10.01 14.34
N ALA A 127 6.52 10.63 14.00
CA ALA A 127 7.28 10.31 12.81
C ALA A 127 8.76 10.16 13.15
N ASP A 128 9.37 9.06 12.74
CA ASP A 128 10.81 8.79 12.81
C ASP A 128 11.28 8.45 11.39
N VAL A 129 12.16 9.29 10.83
CA VAL A 129 12.68 9.12 9.47
C VAL A 129 14.19 9.16 9.51
N GLY A 130 14.80 8.01 9.26
CA GLY A 130 16.24 7.80 9.45
C GLY A 130 17.11 8.45 8.37
N GLY A 131 16.59 8.59 7.14
CA GLY A 131 17.32 9.20 6.03
C GLY A 131 16.88 10.65 5.79
N SER A 132 15.81 10.85 5.02
CA SER A 132 15.36 12.19 4.62
C SER A 132 13.84 12.29 4.59
N LEU A 133 13.33 13.43 5.02
CA LEU A 133 11.91 13.76 5.05
C LEU A 133 11.66 14.98 4.15
#